data_AF-M0C9B7-F1
#
_entry.id   AF-M0C9B7-F1
#
_cell.length_a   1.000
_cell.length_b   1.000
_cell.length_c   1.000
_cell.angle_alpha   90.00
_cell.angle_beta   90.00
_cell.angle_gamma   90.00
#
_symmetry.space_group_name_H-M   'P 1'
#
loop_
_entity.id
_entity.type
_entity.pdbx_description
1 polymer ?
#
loop_
_entity_poly.entity_id
_entity_poly.type
_entity_poly.pdbx_seq_one_letter_code
_entity_poly.pdbx_strand_id
1 'polypeptide(L)'
;MTVPFPELSAGRIRAGNVSVAPDGTAYVVPSGMHERLRGAVLSEDDQRAPDPKVDLALAGWASLQTDGMTDRVNVDAPDGFANATVVRRFARSHDAGSVVVAHHPSGEVSRWTDPAAVTLPEPSE
;
A
#
# COMPACT_ATOMS: atom_id res chain seq x y z
N MET A 1 12.25 -5.39 -14.96
CA MET A 1 11.28 -6.02 -14.05
C MET A 1 9.89 -5.79 -14.59
N THR A 2 9.04 -6.81 -14.58
CA THR A 2 7.64 -6.68 -15.05
C THR A 2 6.72 -7.03 -13.90
N VAL A 3 5.88 -6.07 -13.49
CA VAL A 3 4.89 -6.27 -12.43
C VAL A 3 3.77 -7.16 -12.98
N PRO A 4 3.50 -8.34 -12.40
CA PRO A 4 2.60 -9.34 -13.00
C PRO A 4 1.12 -9.09 -12.63
N PHE A 5 0.76 -7.82 -12.40
CA PHE A 5 -0.56 -7.40 -11.95
C PHE A 5 -1.06 -6.24 -12.81
N PRO A 6 -2.38 -6.13 -13.02
CA PRO A 6 -2.92 -5.03 -13.78
C PRO A 6 -2.76 -3.71 -13.00
N GLU A 7 -2.44 -2.65 -13.72
CA GLU A 7 -2.48 -1.30 -13.18
C GLU A 7 -3.89 -0.94 -12.71
N LEU A 8 -3.94 -0.13 -11.67
CA LEU A 8 -5.15 0.38 -11.09
C LEU A 8 -5.78 1.40 -12.04
N SER A 9 -6.91 1.03 -12.64
CA SER A 9 -7.71 1.94 -13.46
C SER A 9 -8.19 3.16 -12.66
N ALA A 10 -8.56 4.24 -13.35
CA ALA A 10 -9.20 5.40 -12.73
C ALA A 10 -10.61 5.05 -12.18
N GLY A 11 -11.12 5.84 -11.21
CA GLY A 11 -12.47 5.68 -10.65
C GLY A 11 -12.55 4.90 -9.32
N ARG A 12 -13.64 4.17 -9.09
CA ARG A 12 -13.86 3.44 -7.81
C ARG A 12 -12.98 2.18 -7.73
N ILE A 13 -12.24 2.02 -6.64
CA ILE A 13 -11.40 0.84 -6.39
C ILE A 13 -12.26 -0.27 -5.78
N ARG A 14 -12.45 -1.37 -6.51
CA ARG A 14 -13.22 -2.54 -6.02
C ARG A 14 -12.35 -3.61 -5.37
N ALA A 15 -11.06 -3.63 -5.70
CA ALA A 15 -10.14 -4.60 -5.13
C ALA A 15 -9.90 -4.28 -3.65
N GLY A 16 -9.91 -5.32 -2.80
CA GLY A 16 -9.60 -5.19 -1.37
C GLY A 16 -8.12 -4.98 -1.07
N ASN A 17 -7.26 -5.07 -2.07
CA ASN A 17 -5.81 -4.91 -1.93
C ASN A 17 -5.24 -4.19 -3.17
N VAL A 18 -4.36 -3.23 -2.95
CA VAL A 18 -3.64 -2.46 -3.97
C VAL A 18 -2.20 -2.25 -3.50
N SER A 19 -1.22 -2.40 -4.38
CA SER A 19 0.16 -2.01 -4.09
C SER A 19 0.60 -0.85 -5.00
N VAL A 20 1.37 0.08 -4.45
CA VAL A 20 1.88 1.28 -5.12
C VAL A 20 3.39 1.12 -5.23
N ALA A 21 3.89 1.17 -6.46
CA ALA A 21 5.30 1.13 -6.77
C ALA A 21 6.02 2.41 -6.32
N PRO A 22 7.37 2.39 -6.22
CA PRO A 22 8.16 3.57 -5.88
C PRO A 22 7.94 4.76 -6.82
N ASP A 23 7.61 4.51 -8.09
CA ASP A 23 7.30 5.54 -9.08
C ASP A 23 5.86 6.10 -8.97
N GLY A 24 5.07 5.61 -7.99
CA GLY A 24 3.69 6.00 -7.75
C GLY A 24 2.65 5.18 -8.53
N THR A 25 3.05 4.28 -9.42
CA THR A 25 2.13 3.42 -10.18
C THR A 25 1.43 2.44 -9.24
N ALA A 26 0.09 2.43 -9.27
CA ALA A 26 -0.70 1.54 -8.43
C ALA A 26 -1.14 0.29 -9.22
N TYR A 27 -1.11 -0.87 -8.58
CA TYR A 27 -1.46 -2.17 -9.14
C TYR A 27 -2.49 -2.88 -8.26
N VAL A 28 -3.39 -3.63 -8.89
CA VAL A 28 -4.35 -4.48 -8.18
C VAL A 28 -3.69 -5.81 -7.85
N VAL A 29 -3.36 -6.01 -6.57
CA VAL A 29 -2.70 -7.23 -6.06
C VAL A 29 -3.71 -8.03 -5.25
N PRO A 30 -4.26 -9.15 -5.75
CA PRO A 30 -5.26 -9.93 -5.01
C PRO A 30 -4.76 -10.41 -3.64
N SER A 31 -5.69 -10.68 -2.72
CA SER A 31 -5.35 -11.29 -1.43
C SER A 31 -4.56 -12.59 -1.65
N GLY A 32 -3.52 -12.81 -0.83
CA GLY A 32 -2.60 -13.93 -0.96
C GLY A 32 -1.55 -13.82 -2.09
N MET A 33 -1.57 -12.75 -2.91
CA MET A 33 -0.66 -12.59 -4.06
C MET A 33 0.53 -11.65 -3.84
N HIS A 34 0.70 -11.10 -2.63
CA HIS A 34 1.85 -10.24 -2.31
C HIS A 34 3.18 -11.00 -2.40
N GLU A 35 3.19 -12.32 -2.16
CA GLU A 35 4.34 -13.19 -2.40
C GLU A 35 4.79 -13.20 -3.87
N ARG A 36 3.82 -13.22 -4.78
CA ARG A 36 4.10 -13.17 -6.22
C ARG A 36 4.58 -11.79 -6.64
N LEU A 37 4.06 -10.71 -6.03
CA LEU A 37 4.60 -9.38 -6.25
C LEU A 37 6.05 -9.30 -5.75
N ARG A 38 6.29 -9.72 -4.51
CA ARG A 38 7.61 -9.79 -3.88
C ARG A 38 8.63 -10.48 -4.77
N GLY A 39 8.33 -11.70 -5.23
CA GLY A 39 9.24 -12.46 -6.10
C GLY A 39 9.43 -11.85 -7.49
N ALA A 40 8.56 -10.95 -7.94
CA ALA A 40 8.70 -10.27 -9.23
C ALA A 40 9.50 -8.96 -9.13
N VAL A 41 9.56 -8.33 -7.96
CA VAL A 41 10.15 -6.98 -7.78
C VAL A 41 11.35 -6.94 -6.85
N LEU A 42 11.64 -8.03 -6.12
CA LEU A 42 12.85 -8.19 -5.31
C LEU A 42 13.77 -9.27 -5.90
N SER A 43 15.06 -9.11 -5.66
CA SER A 43 16.07 -10.10 -6.05
C SER A 43 16.08 -11.30 -5.09
N GLU A 44 16.66 -12.43 -5.51
CA GLU A 44 16.84 -13.58 -4.62
C GLU A 44 17.87 -13.32 -3.51
N ASP A 45 18.78 -12.38 -3.72
CA ASP A 45 19.83 -11.99 -2.76
C ASP A 45 19.33 -11.07 -1.64
N ASP A 46 18.10 -10.56 -1.74
CA ASP A 46 17.51 -9.70 -0.72
C ASP A 46 17.13 -10.53 0.52
N GLN A 47 17.57 -10.09 1.70
CA GLN A 47 17.10 -10.69 2.96
C GLN A 47 15.59 -10.46 3.10
N ARG A 48 14.83 -11.55 3.12
CA ARG A 48 13.36 -11.51 3.15
C ARG A 48 12.83 -11.53 4.58
N ALA A 49 12.02 -10.54 4.91
CA ALA A 49 11.14 -10.52 6.06
C ALA A 49 10.09 -11.66 5.97
N PRO A 50 9.54 -12.09 7.12
CA PRO A 50 8.45 -13.07 7.13
C PRO A 50 7.18 -12.57 6.43
N ASP A 51 6.91 -11.27 6.49
CA ASP A 51 5.75 -10.66 5.84
C ASP A 51 6.15 -10.04 4.49
N PRO A 52 5.56 -10.47 3.36
CA PRO A 52 5.88 -9.92 2.05
C PRO A 52 5.53 -8.43 1.90
N LYS A 53 4.59 -7.88 2.67
CA LYS A 53 4.25 -6.44 2.63
C LYS A 53 5.33 -5.59 3.28
N VAL A 54 5.96 -6.11 4.33
CA VAL A 54 7.12 -5.45 4.97
C VAL A 54 8.30 -5.45 4.01
N ASP A 55 8.58 -6.57 3.35
CA ASP A 55 9.63 -6.63 2.30
C ASP A 55 9.40 -5.64 1.18
N LEU A 56 8.15 -5.57 0.70
CA LEU A 56 7.75 -4.59 -0.31
C LEU A 56 7.96 -3.15 0.19
N ALA A 57 7.58 -2.85 1.43
CA ALA A 57 7.81 -1.54 2.03
C ALA A 57 9.28 -1.18 2.13
N LEU A 58 10.15 -2.11 2.53
CA LEU A 58 11.60 -1.90 2.56
C LEU A 58 12.19 -1.64 1.16
N ALA A 59 11.53 -2.12 0.11
CA ALA A 59 11.87 -1.87 -1.28
C ALA A 59 11.14 -0.66 -1.91
N GLY A 60 10.47 0.17 -1.09
CA GLY A 60 9.83 1.40 -1.54
C GLY A 60 8.38 1.24 -2.03
N TRP A 61 7.77 0.06 -1.88
CA TRP A 61 6.38 -0.18 -2.27
C TRP A 61 5.42 0.02 -1.10
N ALA A 62 4.27 0.65 -1.33
CA ALA A 62 3.20 0.68 -0.33
C ALA A 62 2.11 -0.36 -0.64
N SER A 63 1.60 -1.08 0.35
CA SER A 63 0.51 -2.05 0.21
C SER A 63 -0.70 -1.63 1.03
N LEU A 64 -1.80 -1.26 0.35
CA LEU A 64 -3.07 -0.86 0.93
C LEU A 64 -4.01 -2.08 0.97
N GLN A 65 -4.68 -2.28 2.10
CA GLN A 65 -5.62 -3.38 2.28
C GLN A 65 -6.86 -2.95 3.09
N THR A 66 -7.99 -3.54 2.73
CA THR A 66 -9.15 -3.67 3.60
C THR A 66 -9.50 -5.17 3.67
N ASP A 67 -9.88 -5.63 4.86
CA ASP A 67 -10.34 -7.00 5.07
C ASP A 67 -11.87 -7.13 4.93
N GLY A 68 -12.58 -6.00 4.76
CA GLY A 68 -14.05 -5.93 4.72
C GLY A 68 -14.74 -6.32 6.03
N MET A 69 -13.97 -6.67 7.07
CA MET A 69 -14.46 -7.02 8.40
C MET A 69 -14.31 -5.86 9.37
N THR A 70 -13.30 -5.03 9.16
CA THR A 70 -13.04 -3.81 9.92
C THR A 70 -13.37 -2.61 9.06
N ASP A 71 -13.89 -1.56 9.70
CA ASP A 71 -14.14 -0.27 9.09
C ASP A 71 -12.84 0.55 8.96
N ARG A 72 -11.83 -0.08 8.34
CA ARG A 72 -10.45 0.38 8.37
C ARG A 72 -9.68 -0.03 7.13
N VAL A 73 -8.88 0.92 6.62
CA VAL A 73 -7.79 0.65 5.69
C VAL A 73 -6.48 0.53 6.48
N ASN A 74 -5.73 -0.53 6.21
CA ASN A 74 -4.36 -0.67 6.69
C ASN A 74 -3.40 -0.46 5.50
N VAL A 75 -2.30 0.21 5.75
CA VAL A 75 -1.25 0.47 4.76
C VAL A 75 0.08 0.08 5.39
N ASP A 76 0.83 -0.77 4.71
CA ASP A 76 2.25 -1.01 4.98
C ASP A 76 3.04 -0.21 3.94
N ALA A 77 3.87 0.74 4.36
CA ALA A 77 4.50 1.71 3.47
C ALA A 77 5.98 1.95 3.83
N PRO A 78 6.82 2.37 2.86
CA PRO A 78 8.14 2.89 3.19
C PRO A 78 8.04 4.17 4.03
N ASP A 79 9.08 4.45 4.79
CA ASP A 79 9.34 5.78 5.33
C ASP A 79 9.33 6.81 4.19
N GLY A 80 8.66 7.95 4.42
CA GLY A 80 8.51 8.99 3.40
C GLY A 80 7.46 8.72 2.31
N PHE A 81 6.65 7.66 2.42
CA PHE A 81 5.57 7.39 1.47
C PHE A 81 4.63 8.60 1.29
N ALA A 82 4.52 9.06 0.04
CA ALA A 82 3.97 10.36 -0.31
C ALA A 82 2.82 10.27 -1.33
N ASN A 83 1.80 9.46 -1.04
CA ASN A 83 0.63 9.33 -1.93
C ASN A 83 -0.69 9.34 -1.13
N ALA A 84 -0.98 10.46 -0.47
CA ALA A 84 -2.25 10.61 0.26
C ALA A 84 -3.47 10.46 -0.66
N THR A 85 -3.35 10.86 -1.94
CA THR A 85 -4.44 10.78 -2.92
C THR A 85 -4.93 9.36 -3.12
N VAL A 86 -4.03 8.38 -3.33
CA VAL A 86 -4.45 6.98 -3.51
C VAL A 86 -5.03 6.40 -2.23
N VAL A 87 -4.48 6.74 -1.06
CA VAL A 87 -4.99 6.28 0.24
C VAL A 87 -6.41 6.78 0.49
N ARG A 88 -6.66 8.09 0.33
CA ARG A 88 -8.00 8.69 0.47
C ARG A 88 -8.99 8.10 -0.54
N ARG A 89 -8.55 7.87 -1.79
CA ARG A 89 -9.38 7.26 -2.84
C ARG A 89 -9.73 5.82 -2.49
N PHE A 90 -8.79 5.05 -1.97
CA PHE A 90 -8.99 3.67 -1.55
C PHE A 90 -9.98 3.59 -0.38
N ALA A 91 -9.75 4.37 0.68
CA ALA A 91 -10.65 4.45 1.83
C ALA A 91 -12.07 4.82 1.42
N ARG A 92 -12.25 5.87 0.61
CA ARG A 92 -13.56 6.26 0.09
C ARG A 92 -14.22 5.17 -0.76
N SER A 93 -13.45 4.44 -1.56
CA SER A 93 -14.01 3.38 -2.41
C SER A 93 -14.60 2.24 -1.60
N HIS A 94 -14.08 2.02 -0.40
CA HIS A 94 -14.49 0.97 0.54
C HIS A 94 -15.32 1.47 1.72
N ASP A 95 -15.73 2.75 1.71
CA ASP A 95 -16.49 3.37 2.80
C ASP A 95 -15.83 3.19 4.19
N ALA A 96 -14.49 3.20 4.22
CA ALA A 96 -13.76 2.99 5.47
C ALA A 96 -13.91 4.21 6.39
N GLY A 97 -14.12 3.99 7.68
CA GLY A 97 -14.17 5.03 8.73
C GLY A 97 -12.82 5.34 9.36
N SER A 98 -11.76 4.59 9.04
CA SER A 98 -10.41 4.88 9.56
C SER A 98 -9.29 4.42 8.63
N VAL A 99 -8.11 5.01 8.80
CA VAL A 99 -6.89 4.66 8.09
C VAL A 99 -5.75 4.52 9.08
N VAL A 100 -4.97 3.45 8.93
CA VAL A 100 -3.73 3.21 9.68
C VAL A 100 -2.61 2.97 8.66
N VAL A 101 -1.50 3.69 8.82
CA VAL A 101 -0.30 3.54 8.00
C VAL A 101 0.84 3.14 8.92
N ALA A 102 1.41 1.95 8.70
CA ALA A 102 2.64 1.49 9.31
C ALA A 102 3.82 1.77 8.37
N HIS A 103 4.81 2.50 8.87
CA HIS A 103 5.99 2.93 8.12
C HIS A 103 7.18 2.03 8.43
N HIS A 104 7.92 1.67 7.38
CA HIS A 104 9.07 0.78 7.45
C HIS A 104 10.31 1.42 6.82
N PRO A 105 11.51 1.25 7.41
CA PRO A 105 11.82 0.44 8.58
C PRO A 105 11.56 1.11 9.94
N SER A 106 11.13 2.38 10.00
CA SER A 106 11.02 3.12 11.26
C SER A 106 10.12 2.48 12.32
N GLY A 107 9.10 1.73 11.89
CA GLY A 107 8.05 1.19 12.76
C GLY A 107 7.06 2.24 13.25
N GLU A 108 7.12 3.48 12.72
CA GLU A 108 6.16 4.53 13.03
C GLU A 108 4.76 4.14 12.54
N VAL A 109 3.73 4.50 13.32
CA VAL A 109 2.34 4.24 12.93
C VAL A 109 1.49 5.49 13.02
N SER A 110 1.05 5.95 11.87
CA SER A 110 0.11 7.07 11.72
C SER A 110 -1.33 6.58 11.66
N ARG A 111 -2.26 7.33 12.29
CA ARG A 111 -3.67 6.94 12.41
C ARG A 111 -4.60 8.12 12.15
N TRP A 112 -5.65 7.87 11.39
CA TRP A 112 -6.73 8.83 11.14
C TRP A 112 -8.08 8.17 11.40
N THR A 113 -8.92 8.84 12.18
CA THR A 113 -10.34 8.50 12.37
C THR A 113 -11.25 9.20 11.37
N ASP A 114 -10.68 10.06 10.52
CA ASP A 114 -11.33 10.62 9.33
C ASP A 114 -10.43 10.34 8.12
N PRO A 115 -10.80 9.40 7.24
CA PRO A 115 -10.03 9.09 6.04
C PRO A 115 -9.86 10.28 5.09
N ALA A 116 -10.75 11.27 5.09
CA ALA A 116 -10.59 12.47 4.27
C ALA A 116 -9.45 13.37 4.76
N ALA A 117 -9.13 13.29 6.06
CA ALA A 117 -8.08 14.07 6.70
C ALA A 117 -6.67 13.44 6.61
N VAL A 118 -6.52 12.32 5.87
CA VAL A 118 -5.20 11.68 5.70
C VAL A 118 -4.21 12.64 5.05
N THR A 119 -3.16 12.97 5.78
CA THR A 119 -2.02 13.78 5.33
C THR A 119 -0.77 12.92 5.34
N LEU A 120 -0.09 12.85 4.19
CA LEU A 120 1.22 12.21 4.04
C LEU A 120 2.20 13.28 3.54
N PRO A 121 3.52 13.10 3.73
CA PRO A 121 4.51 13.99 3.12
C PRO A 121 4.26 14.15 1.61
N GLU A 122 4.63 15.29 1.05
CA GLU A 122 4.55 15.50 -0.39
C GLU A 122 5.68 14.73 -1.09
N PRO A 123 5.46 14.23 -2.32
CA PRO A 123 6.50 13.52 -3.06
C PRO A 123 7.65 14.50 -3.30
N SER A 124 8.86 14.10 -2.94
CA SER A 124 10.06 14.86 -3.29
C SER A 124 10.26 14.77 -4.81
N GLU A 125 10.37 15.91 -5.50
CA GLU A 125 10.66 16.01 -6.94
C GLU A 125 11.99 15.38 -7.34
#